data_AF-A0A7S0FI48-F1
#
_entry.id   AF-A0A7S0FI48-F1
#
_cell.length_a   1.000
_cell.length_b   1.000
_cell.length_c   1.000
_cell.angle_alpha   90.00
_cell.angle_beta   90.00
_cell.angle_gamma   90.00
#
_symmetry.space_group_name_H-M   'P 1'
#
loop_
_entity.id
_entity.type
_entity.pdbx_description
1 polymer ?
#
loop_
_entity_poly.entity_id
_entity_poly.type
_entity_poly.pdbx_seq_one_letter_code
_entity_poly.pdbx_strand_id
1 'polypeptide(L)'
;TTLCLQFPARTVASACTYLACRMCKVRPVGGRDWPEVLHVEPDALASISVQLMELIAEKKGCDLAVFKDIRSELDKMASGGVSGVKRPMSGGGSDVKKPRLE
;
A
#
# COMPACT_ATOMS: atom_id res chain seq x y z
N THR A 1 -15.88 -17.73 0.96
CA THR A 1 -14.60 -17.50 0.26
C THR A 1 -13.86 -18.83 0.14
N THR A 2 -13.28 -19.12 -1.03
CA THR A 2 -12.50 -20.34 -1.31
C THR A 2 -10.98 -20.08 -1.29
N LEU A 3 -10.54 -18.95 -0.74
CA LEU A 3 -9.13 -18.52 -0.67
C LEU A 3 -8.19 -19.60 -0.11
N CYS A 4 -8.62 -20.32 0.93
CA CYS A 4 -7.81 -21.37 1.56
C CYS A 4 -7.54 -22.59 0.66
N LEU A 5 -8.31 -22.74 -0.42
CA LEU A 5 -8.11 -23.79 -1.42
C LEU A 5 -7.23 -23.30 -2.59
N GLN A 6 -7.16 -21.98 -2.81
CA GLN A 6 -6.47 -21.37 -3.95
C GLN A 6 -5.04 -20.94 -3.61
N PHE A 7 -4.77 -20.58 -2.35
CA PHE A 7 -3.50 -19.98 -1.94
C PHE A 7 -2.91 -20.67 -0.71
N PRO A 8 -1.57 -20.75 -0.61
CA PRO A 8 -0.91 -21.19 0.61
C PRO A 8 -1.29 -20.32 1.81
N ALA A 9 -1.37 -20.93 3.00
CA ALA A 9 -1.73 -20.24 4.24
C ALA A 9 -0.84 -19.01 4.52
N ARG A 10 0.46 -19.11 4.21
CA ARG A 10 1.42 -17.99 4.34
C ARG A 10 1.03 -16.80 3.46
N THR A 11 0.63 -17.03 2.21
CA THR A 11 0.22 -16.00 1.26
C THR A 11 -1.05 -15.29 1.74
N VAL A 12 -2.02 -16.06 2.25
CA VAL A 12 -3.25 -15.50 2.84
C VAL A 12 -2.92 -14.66 4.08
N ALA A 13 -2.04 -15.14 4.96
CA ALA A 13 -1.60 -14.40 6.14
C ALA A 13 -0.88 -13.08 5.77
N SER A 14 -0.05 -13.08 4.73
CA SER A 14 0.60 -11.88 4.21
C SER A 14 -0.43 -10.85 3.73
N ALA A 15 -1.46 -11.27 2.99
CA ALA A 15 -2.53 -10.37 2.55
C ALA A 15 -3.34 -9.79 3.72
N CYS A 16 -3.65 -10.60 4.74
CA CYS A 16 -4.28 -10.12 5.96
C CYS A 16 -3.42 -9.06 6.68
N THR A 17 -2.10 -9.30 6.74
CA THR A 17 -1.13 -8.36 7.34
C THR A 17 -1.09 -7.06 6.56
N TYR A 18 -1.02 -7.12 5.23
CA TYR A 18 -1.08 -5.95 4.35
C TYR A 18 -2.33 -5.11 4.62
N LEU A 19 -3.52 -5.73 4.63
CA LEU A 19 -4.78 -5.02 4.86
C LEU A 19 -4.82 -4.37 6.25
N ALA A 20 -4.44 -5.10 7.30
CA ALA A 20 -4.38 -4.56 8.66
C ALA A 20 -3.44 -3.34 8.74
N CYS A 21 -2.24 -3.44 8.18
CA CYS A 21 -1.29 -2.35 8.11
C CYS A 21 -1.86 -1.14 7.35
N ARG A 22 -2.53 -1.34 6.20
CA ARG A 22 -3.14 -0.25 5.44
C ARG A 22 -4.26 0.44 6.21
N MET A 23 -5.12 -0.32 6.88
CA MET A 23 -6.19 0.24 7.72
C MET A 23 -5.63 1.03 8.92
N CYS A 24 -4.47 0.62 9.46
CA CYS A 24 -3.74 1.36 10.49
C CYS A 24 -2.81 2.45 9.93
N LYS A 25 -2.85 2.75 8.62
CA LYS A 25 -2.00 3.73 7.93
C LYS A 25 -0.49 3.47 8.07
N VAL A 26 -0.09 2.23 8.31
CA VAL A 26 1.30 1.78 8.32
C VAL A 26 1.83 1.71 6.88
N ARG A 27 3.13 1.95 6.74
CA ARG A 27 3.87 1.86 5.48
C ARG A 27 5.20 1.12 5.70
N PRO A 28 5.70 0.41 4.67
CA PRO A 28 7.01 -0.20 4.74
C PRO A 28 8.09 0.90 4.76
N VAL A 29 9.19 0.62 5.47
CA VAL A 29 10.34 1.53 5.62
C VAL A 29 11.53 1.02 4.82
N GLY A 30 12.48 1.91 4.53
CA GLY A 30 13.72 1.57 3.84
C GLY A 30 13.57 1.43 2.32
N GLY A 31 12.59 2.10 1.72
CA GLY A 31 12.41 2.14 0.25
C GLY A 31 11.85 0.86 -0.38
N ARG A 32 11.52 -0.15 0.44
CA ARG A 32 10.92 -1.42 0.00
C ARG A 32 9.42 -1.30 -0.16
N ASP A 33 8.87 -2.11 -1.05
CA ASP A 33 7.42 -2.23 -1.25
C ASP A 33 6.81 -3.38 -0.41
N TRP A 34 5.48 -3.48 -0.45
CA TRP A 34 4.76 -4.50 0.33
C TRP A 34 5.04 -5.94 -0.13
N PRO A 35 5.04 -6.26 -1.44
CA PRO A 35 5.44 -7.58 -1.93
C PRO A 35 6.82 -8.03 -1.42
N GLU A 36 7.82 -7.14 -1.46
CA GLU A 36 9.17 -7.43 -0.96
C GLU A 36 9.19 -7.68 0.54
N VAL A 37 8.52 -6.83 1.34
CA VAL A 37 8.50 -6.93 2.81
C VAL A 37 7.77 -8.17 3.29
N LEU A 38 6.70 -8.56 2.59
CA LEU A 38 5.86 -9.70 2.95
C LEU A 38 6.29 -11.00 2.25
N HIS A 39 7.28 -10.92 1.37
CA HIS A 39 7.78 -12.02 0.54
C HIS A 39 6.62 -12.77 -0.13
N VAL A 40 5.83 -12.03 -0.91
CA VAL A 40 4.62 -12.52 -1.58
C VAL A 40 4.56 -11.96 -2.99
N GLU A 41 4.10 -12.79 -3.93
CA GLU A 41 3.91 -12.34 -5.32
C GLU A 41 2.88 -11.20 -5.39
N PRO A 42 3.16 -10.10 -6.11
CA PRO A 42 2.27 -8.94 -6.20
C PRO A 42 0.84 -9.29 -6.63
N ASP A 43 0.70 -10.15 -7.64
CA ASP A 43 -0.59 -10.57 -8.18
C ASP A 43 -1.39 -11.39 -7.16
N ALA A 44 -0.72 -12.28 -6.43
CA ALA A 44 -1.36 -13.05 -5.36
C ALA A 44 -1.81 -12.12 -4.22
N LEU A 45 -0.97 -11.15 -3.84
CA LEU A 45 -1.31 -10.16 -2.82
C LEU A 45 -2.53 -9.34 -3.23
N ALA A 46 -2.58 -8.86 -4.47
CA ALA A 46 -3.70 -8.08 -5.00
C ALA A 46 -4.98 -8.92 -5.06
N SER A 47 -4.93 -10.12 -5.63
CA SER A 47 -6.07 -11.02 -5.76
C SER A 47 -6.68 -11.37 -4.41
N ILE A 48 -5.87 -11.80 -3.45
CA ILE A 48 -6.35 -12.17 -2.11
C ILE A 48 -6.93 -10.95 -1.40
N SER A 49 -6.25 -9.80 -1.46
CA SER A 49 -6.70 -8.58 -0.79
C SER A 49 -8.05 -8.11 -1.32
N VAL A 50 -8.27 -8.16 -2.63
CA VAL A 50 -9.57 -7.83 -3.24
C VAL A 50 -10.66 -8.77 -2.75
N GLN A 51 -10.43 -10.09 -2.78
CA GLN A 51 -11.41 -11.07 -2.33
C GLN A 51 -11.75 -10.92 -0.83
N LEU A 52 -10.75 -10.58 0.00
CA LEU A 52 -10.96 -10.30 1.43
C LEU A 52 -11.78 -9.02 1.63
N MET A 53 -11.46 -7.94 0.90
CA MET A 53 -12.20 -6.68 0.97
C MET A 53 -13.66 -6.85 0.55
N GLU A 54 -13.94 -7.61 -0.50
CA GLU A 54 -15.31 -7.90 -0.96
C GLU A 54 -16.11 -8.65 0.12
N LEU A 55 -15.47 -9.58 0.82
CA LEU A 55 -16.12 -10.32 1.91
C LEU A 55 -16.44 -9.47 3.13
N ILE A 56 -15.63 -8.45 3.43
CA ILE A 56 -15.83 -7.58 4.60
C ILE A 56 -16.59 -6.28 4.28
N ALA A 57 -16.71 -5.91 3.00
CA ALA A 57 -17.46 -4.72 2.59
C ALA A 57 -18.94 -4.79 2.99
N GLU A 58 -19.50 -6.00 3.10
CA GLU A 58 -20.87 -6.23 3.55
C GLU A 58 -21.04 -6.07 5.08
N LYS A 59 -19.94 -5.98 5.85
CA LYS A 59 -19.98 -5.81 7.31
C LYS A 59 -20.10 -4.34 7.70
N LYS A 60 -20.96 -4.08 8.71
CA LYS A 60 -21.11 -2.75 9.31
C LYS A 60 -19.77 -2.25 9.89
N GLY A 61 -19.41 -1.00 9.59
CA GLY A 61 -18.24 -0.32 10.16
C GLY A 61 -17.01 -0.23 9.23
N CYS A 62 -17.09 -0.68 7.98
CA CYS A 62 -16.00 -0.52 7.01
C CYS A 62 -15.93 0.91 6.46
N ASP A 63 -14.73 1.49 6.47
CA ASP A 63 -14.44 2.76 5.81
C ASP A 63 -14.19 2.54 4.31
N LEU A 64 -15.22 2.87 3.51
CA LEU A 64 -15.17 2.73 2.05
C LEU A 64 -14.11 3.62 1.39
N ALA A 65 -13.70 4.73 2.02
CA ALA A 65 -12.65 5.58 1.48
C ALA A 65 -11.29 4.88 1.55
N VAL A 66 -11.00 4.20 2.66
CA VAL A 66 -9.79 3.38 2.83
C VAL A 66 -9.76 2.24 1.80
N PHE A 67 -10.91 1.63 1.50
CA PHE A 67 -10.97 0.53 0.53
C PHE A 67 -10.70 1.01 -0.90
N LYS A 68 -11.21 2.19 -1.27
CA LYS A 68 -10.90 2.81 -2.57
C LYS A 68 -9.40 3.09 -2.72
N ASP A 69 -8.76 3.60 -1.67
CA ASP A 69 -7.31 3.84 -1.65
C ASP A 69 -6.53 2.53 -1.78
N ILE A 70 -6.88 1.50 -1.00
CA ILE A 70 -6.24 0.18 -1.09
C ILE A 70 -6.41 -0.42 -2.49
N ARG A 71 -7.62 -0.33 -3.08
CA ARG A 71 -7.89 -0.89 -4.42
C ARG A 71 -7.04 -0.21 -5.50
N SER A 72 -6.93 1.12 -5.46
CA SER A 72 -6.06 1.86 -6.39
C SER A 72 -4.60 1.43 -6.31
N GLU A 73 -4.10 1.10 -5.12
CA GLU A 73 -2.72 0.63 -4.94
C GLU A 73 -2.54 -0.81 -5.44
N LEU A 74 -3.52 -1.68 -5.21
CA LEU A 74 -3.49 -3.06 -5.71
C LEU A 74 -3.55 -3.10 -7.24
N ASP A 75 -4.32 -2.21 -7.87
CA ASP A 75 -4.39 -2.10 -9.33
C ASP A 75 -3.03 -1.69 -9.92
N LYS A 76 -2.29 -0.79 -9.25
CA LYS A 76 -0.91 -0.41 -9.64
C LYS A 76 0.08 -1.58 -9.49
N MET A 77 -0.12 -2.44 -8.48
CA MET A 77 0.71 -3.63 -8.27
C MET A 77 0.48 -4.68 -9.36
N ALA A 78 -0.78 -4.90 -9.76
CA ALA A 78 -1.14 -5.89 -10.77
C ALA A 78 -0.86 -5.47 -12.23
N SER A 79 -0.78 -4.16 -12.51
CA SER A 79 -0.59 -3.63 -13.87
C SER A 79 0.87 -3.45 -14.31
N GLY A 80 1.85 -3.83 -13.49
CA GLY A 80 3.27 -3.77 -13.85
C GLY A 80 3.89 -2.40 -13.61
N GLY A 81 4.36 -2.18 -12.38
CA GLY A 81 5.62 -1.49 -12.06
C GLY A 81 5.92 -0.15 -12.75
N VAL A 82 5.34 0.95 -12.24
CA VAL A 82 6.02 2.25 -12.30
C VAL A 82 5.86 2.96 -10.95
N SER A 83 6.66 2.57 -9.96
CA SER A 83 6.88 3.42 -8.78
C SER A 83 7.82 4.57 -9.17
N GLY A 84 7.33 5.44 -10.06
CA GLY A 84 7.86 6.78 -10.23
C GLY A 84 7.40 7.58 -9.03
N VAL A 85 8.19 7.57 -7.95
CA VAL A 85 8.06 8.48 -6.83
C VAL A 85 8.11 9.91 -7.37
N LYS A 86 6.94 10.52 -7.64
CA LYS A 86 6.82 11.97 -7.74
C LYS A 86 6.95 12.51 -6.32
N ARG A 87 8.19 12.79 -5.92
CA ARG A 87 8.49 13.68 -4.80
C ARG A 87 7.69 14.97 -5.02
N PRO A 88 6.99 15.51 -4.00
CA PRO A 88 6.61 16.92 -4.07
C PRO A 88 7.90 17.73 -4.16
N MET A 89 8.07 18.46 -5.26
CA MET A 89 9.05 19.55 -5.37
C MET A 89 8.71 20.54 -4.26
N SER A 90 9.47 20.52 -3.17
CA SER A 90 9.41 21.56 -2.15
C SER A 90 10.05 22.81 -2.76
N GLY A 91 9.21 23.72 -3.24
CA GLY A 91 9.61 25.08 -3.54
C GLY A 91 9.95 25.79 -2.23
N GLY A 92 11.22 26.14 -2.04
CA GLY A 92 11.70 26.97 -0.95
C GLY A 92 12.76 27.91 -1.51
N GLY A 93 12.39 29.18 -1.64
CA GLY A 93 13.15 30.21 -2.33
C GLY A 93 14.53 30.50 -1.74
N SER A 94 15.43 30.88 -2.63
CA SER A 94 16.70 31.54 -2.34
C SER A 94 16.46 32.86 -1.61
N ASP A 95 17.04 33.04 -0.42
CA ASP A 95 17.44 34.36 0.10
C ASP A 95 18.40 34.17 1.30
N VAL A 96 19.66 33.83 1.02
CA VAL A 96 20.75 33.97 2.00
C VAL A 96 21.14 35.44 2.05
N LYS A 97 20.54 36.19 2.98
CA LYS A 97 21.03 37.52 3.39
C LYS A 97 22.29 37.32 4.23
N LYS A 98 23.46 37.67 3.66
CA LYS A 98 24.72 37.80 4.41
C LYS A 98 24.60 38.97 5.41
N PRO A 99 24.99 38.81 6.69
CA PRO A 99 25.21 39.95 7.56
C PRO A 99 26.52 40.65 7.18
N ARG A 100 26.42 41.97 7.01
CA ARG A 100 27.51 42.92 6.81
C ARG A 100 28.24 43.08 8.16
N LEU A 101 29.52 42.73 8.22
CA LEU A 101 30.39 43.16 9.32
C LEU A 101 30.85 44.60 9.04
N GLU A 102 30.99 45.35 10.13
CA GLU A 102 31.40 46.77 10.20
C GLU A 102 32.71 47.09 9.50
#